data_AF-A0A699SY20-F1
#
_entry.id   AF-A0A699SY20-F1
#
_cell.length_a   1.000
_cell.length_b   1.000
_cell.length_c   1.000
_cell.angle_alpha   90.00
_cell.angle_beta   90.00
_cell.angle_gamma   90.00
#
_symmetry.space_group_name_H-M   'P 1'
#
loop_
_entity.id
_entity.type
_entity.pdbx_description
1 polymer ?
#
loop_
_entity_poly.entity_id
_entity_poly.type
_entity_poly.pdbx_seq_one_letter_code
_entity_poly.pdbx_strand_id
1 'polypeptide(L)'
;MADNRTMAQMLQAPIEGYEDAIVKSNETFNEAWERFKDLLRQCPHHGFSELHQLDTFYNALNPNDQDALDSAAGGNFLDKIPRECLSIIESKSKVQYSRSRVTDVRTNANANL
;
A
#
# COMPACT_ATOMS: atom_id res chain seq x y z
N MET A 1 -14.23 24.06 5.02
CA MET A 1 -15.14 22.91 5.16
C MET A 1 -14.97 22.10 3.89
N ALA A 2 -14.37 20.92 3.94
CA ALA A 2 -14.25 20.07 2.75
C ALA A 2 -15.57 19.31 2.57
N ASP A 3 -16.23 19.58 1.46
CA ASP A 3 -17.56 19.10 1.12
C ASP A 3 -17.50 17.66 0.59
N ASN A 4 -18.33 16.79 1.19
CA ASN A 4 -18.44 15.36 0.88
C ASN A 4 -18.92 15.05 -0.55
N ARG A 5 -19.14 16.08 -1.39
CA ARG A 5 -19.48 15.93 -2.81
C ARG A 5 -18.27 15.61 -3.68
N THR A 6 -17.07 16.01 -3.26
CA THR A 6 -15.84 15.85 -4.06
C THR A 6 -15.40 14.39 -4.18
N MET A 7 -15.54 13.59 -3.11
CA MET A 7 -15.19 12.15 -3.13
C MET A 7 -16.12 11.34 -4.03
N ALA A 8 -17.43 11.66 -4.03
CA ALA A 8 -18.40 10.99 -4.90
C ALA A 8 -18.21 11.35 -6.38
N GLN A 9 -17.77 12.58 -6.68
CA GLN A 9 -17.48 13.00 -8.06
C GLN A 9 -16.24 12.33 -8.64
N MET A 10 -15.23 12.01 -7.83
CA MET A 10 -14.06 11.25 -8.29
C MET A 10 -14.39 9.79 -8.66
N LEU A 11 -15.43 9.21 -8.06
CA LEU A 11 -15.86 7.84 -8.35
C LEU A 11 -16.80 7.72 -9.56
N GLN A 12 -17.33 8.83 -10.10
CA GLN A 12 -18.40 8.84 -11.11
C GLN A 12 -17.95 9.28 -12.52
N ALA A 13 -16.70 9.69 -12.72
CA ALA A 13 -16.23 10.14 -14.03
C ALA A 13 -15.98 8.96 -15.01
N PRO A 14 -16.40 9.05 -16.29
CA PRO A 14 -16.09 8.05 -17.31
C PRO A 14 -14.58 7.94 -17.55
N ILE A 15 -14.11 6.71 -17.72
CA ILE A 15 -12.70 6.27 -17.65
C ILE A 15 -11.84 6.74 -18.85
N GLU A 16 -12.43 7.32 -19.89
CA GLU A 16 -11.68 7.77 -21.06
C GLU A 16 -10.95 9.09 -20.79
N GLY A 17 -9.70 8.99 -20.33
CA GLY A 17 -8.73 10.10 -20.28
C GLY A 17 -7.95 10.25 -18.98
N TYR A 18 -8.22 9.43 -17.96
CA TYR A 18 -7.53 9.47 -16.66
C TYR A 18 -6.82 8.16 -16.29
N GLU A 19 -6.54 7.31 -17.27
CA GLU A 19 -5.75 6.09 -17.05
C GLU A 19 -4.34 6.41 -16.51
N ASP A 20 -3.85 7.62 -16.74
CA ASP A 20 -2.53 8.09 -16.26
C ASP A 20 -2.54 8.68 -14.83
N ALA A 21 -3.71 8.86 -14.21
CA ALA A 21 -3.82 9.57 -12.92
C ALA A 21 -4.40 8.74 -11.76
N ILE A 22 -4.99 7.57 -12.03
CA ILE A 22 -5.64 6.74 -10.99
C ILE A 22 -4.69 5.70 -10.40
N VAL A 23 -3.71 5.25 -11.18
CA VAL A 23 -2.50 4.68 -10.61
C VAL A 23 -1.52 5.85 -10.50
N LYS A 24 -1.00 6.19 -9.33
CA LYS A 24 0.39 6.66 -9.33
C LYS A 24 1.16 5.46 -9.84
N SER A 25 1.37 5.33 -11.15
CA SER A 25 1.88 4.13 -11.85
C SER A 25 3.24 3.61 -11.34
N ASN A 26 3.79 4.26 -10.32
CA ASN A 26 5.07 3.99 -9.71
C ASN A 26 5.07 4.10 -8.16
N GLU A 27 3.91 4.25 -7.50
CA GLU A 27 3.84 4.24 -6.03
C GLU A 27 4.12 2.82 -5.53
N THR A 28 5.19 2.71 -4.74
CA THR A 28 5.57 1.45 -4.12
C THR A 28 4.62 1.09 -2.99
N PHE A 29 4.54 -0.20 -2.65
CA PHE A 29 3.81 -0.67 -1.48
C PHE A 29 4.14 0.12 -0.19
N ASN A 30 5.41 0.49 -0.02
CA ASN A 30 5.88 1.27 1.12
C ASN A 30 5.30 2.68 1.15
N GLU A 31 5.31 3.38 0.01
CA GLU A 31 4.74 4.72 -0.10
C GLU A 31 3.23 4.70 0.16
N ALA A 32 2.51 3.72 -0.40
CA ALA A 32 1.08 3.53 -0.15
C ALA A 32 0.79 3.29 1.34
N TRP A 33 1.60 2.46 2.02
CA TRP A 33 1.44 2.18 3.44
C TRP A 33 1.75 3.40 4.32
N GLU A 34 2.81 4.16 4.03
CA GLU A 34 3.11 5.41 4.76
C GLU A 34 2.00 6.46 4.57
N ARG A 35 1.51 6.63 3.35
CA ARG A 35 0.41 7.54 3.05
C ARG A 35 -0.86 7.15 3.80
N PHE A 36 -1.18 5.86 3.84
CA PHE A 36 -2.35 5.37 4.57
C PHE A 36 -2.23 5.67 6.08
N LYS A 37 -1.07 5.42 6.68
CA LYS A 37 -0.81 5.80 8.09
C LYS A 37 -0.95 7.29 8.32
N ASP A 38 -0.47 8.13 7.40
CA ASP A 38 -0.59 9.58 7.51
C ASP A 38 -2.06 10.03 7.48
N LEU A 39 -2.88 9.44 6.60
CA LEU A 39 -4.33 9.69 6.56
C LEU A 39 -5.02 9.34 7.89
N LEU A 40 -4.67 8.20 8.49
CA LEU A 40 -5.21 7.81 9.80
C LEU A 40 -4.82 8.83 10.89
N ARG A 41 -3.59 9.35 10.86
CA ARG A 41 -3.09 10.36 11.81
C ARG A 41 -3.78 11.71 11.66
N GLN A 42 -4.14 12.09 10.43
CA GLN A 42 -4.87 13.32 10.15
C GLN A 42 -6.33 13.26 10.64
N CYS A 43 -6.89 12.05 10.78
CA CYS A 43 -8.28 11.82 11.19
C CYS A 43 -8.40 10.98 12.46
N PRO A 44 -7.88 11.42 13.62
CA PRO A 44 -7.80 10.58 14.84
C PRO A 44 -9.17 10.15 15.41
N HIS A 45 -10.26 10.79 14.98
CA HIS A 45 -11.64 10.46 15.36
C HIS A 45 -12.41 9.70 14.27
N HIS A 46 -11.71 9.03 13.35
CA HIS A 46 -12.33 8.32 12.23
C HIS A 46 -13.29 7.19 12.63
N GLY A 47 -13.20 6.65 13.86
CA GLY A 47 -14.12 5.64 14.39
C GLY A 47 -14.02 4.23 13.76
N PHE A 48 -13.26 4.07 12.68
CA PHE A 48 -13.01 2.77 12.03
C PHE A 48 -12.24 1.79 12.92
N SER A 49 -12.70 0.53 12.95
CA SER A 49 -11.98 -0.59 13.54
C SER A 49 -10.73 -0.95 12.73
N GLU A 50 -9.75 -1.60 13.35
CA GLU A 50 -8.52 -2.04 12.67
C GLU A 50 -8.83 -2.96 11.48
N LEU A 51 -9.81 -3.85 11.60
CA LEU A 51 -10.27 -4.71 10.49
C LEU A 51 -10.74 -3.88 9.30
N HIS A 52 -11.54 -2.84 9.54
CA HIS A 52 -12.06 -2.00 8.48
C HIS A 52 -10.95 -1.18 7.80
N GLN A 53 -9.95 -0.74 8.58
CA GLN A 53 -8.77 -0.06 8.03
C GLN A 53 -7.93 -0.99 7.14
N LEU A 54 -7.71 -2.24 7.57
CA LEU A 54 -6.97 -3.24 6.81
C LEU A 54 -7.67 -3.65 5.52
N ASP A 55 -9.00 -3.85 5.57
CA ASP A 55 -9.82 -4.12 4.39
C ASP A 55 -9.76 -2.97 3.39
N THR A 56 -9.91 -1.73 3.88
CA THR A 56 -9.80 -0.52 3.05
C THR A 56 -8.42 -0.42 2.39
N PHE A 57 -7.35 -0.68 3.14
CA PHE A 57 -5.99 -0.65 2.61
C PHE A 57 -5.79 -1.74 1.54
N TYR A 58 -6.17 -3.00 1.82
CA TYR A 58 -6.03 -4.11 0.89
C TYR A 58 -6.79 -3.85 -0.43
N ASN A 59 -8.03 -3.38 -0.34
CA ASN A 59 -8.86 -3.09 -1.52
C ASN A 59 -8.35 -1.91 -2.36
N ALA A 60 -7.50 -1.04 -1.78
CA ALA A 60 -6.87 0.07 -2.49
C ALA A 60 -5.52 -0.30 -3.13
N LEU A 61 -4.98 -1.50 -2.87
CA LEU A 61 -3.72 -1.96 -3.46
C LEU A 61 -3.90 -2.41 -4.92
N ASN A 62 -2.79 -2.38 -5.67
CA ASN A 62 -2.75 -3.01 -6.98
C ASN A 62 -2.77 -4.55 -6.84
N PRO A 63 -3.21 -5.30 -7.87
CA PRO A 63 -3.34 -6.75 -7.80
C PRO A 63 -2.05 -7.50 -7.44
N ASN A 64 -0.87 -6.99 -7.84
CA ASN A 64 0.40 -7.64 -7.54
C ASN A 64 0.74 -7.55 -6.04
N ASP A 65 0.42 -6.42 -5.41
CA ASP A 65 0.62 -6.25 -3.98
C ASP A 65 -0.41 -7.02 -3.15
N GLN A 66 -1.65 -7.15 -3.64
CA GLN A 66 -2.66 -8.03 -3.06
C GLN A 66 -2.20 -9.50 -3.08
N ASP A 67 -1.82 -10.02 -4.25
CA ASP A 67 -1.32 -11.39 -4.41
C ASP A 67 -0.08 -11.67 -3.54
N ALA A 68 0.82 -10.69 -3.41
CA ALA A 68 1.98 -10.80 -2.54
C ALA A 68 1.60 -10.88 -1.05
N LEU A 69 0.55 -10.16 -0.62
CA LEU A 69 0.03 -10.25 0.75
C LEU A 69 -0.66 -11.59 0.98
N ASP A 70 -1.47 -12.07 0.04
CA ASP A 70 -2.14 -13.37 0.13
C ASP A 70 -1.12 -14.53 0.17
N SER A 71 -0.10 -14.44 -0.67
CA SER A 71 1.03 -15.39 -0.66
C SER A 71 1.77 -15.39 0.68
N ALA A 72 2.00 -14.22 1.28
CA ALA A 72 2.65 -14.11 2.59
C ALA A 72 1.75 -14.58 3.74
N ALA A 73 0.43 -14.48 3.59
CA ALA A 73 -0.56 -15.00 4.53
C ALA A 73 -0.75 -16.53 4.40
N GLY A 74 -0.31 -17.13 3.29
CA GLY A 74 -0.57 -18.53 2.96
C GLY A 74 -2.04 -18.81 2.63
N GLY A 75 -2.72 -17.84 2.05
CA GLY A 75 -4.17 -17.83 1.78
C GLY A 75 -4.71 -16.40 1.73
N ASN A 76 -6.03 -16.21 1.78
CA ASN A 76 -6.60 -14.88 1.79
C ASN A 76 -6.09 -14.06 2.99
N PHE A 77 -5.50 -12.90 2.71
CA PHE A 77 -4.96 -11.98 3.71
C PHE A 77 -6.05 -11.51 4.68
N LEU A 78 -7.27 -11.26 4.18
CA LEU A 78 -8.39 -10.75 4.98
C LEU A 78 -9.02 -11.80 5.90
N ASP A 79 -8.65 -13.09 5.76
CA ASP A 79 -9.08 -14.15 6.69
C ASP A 79 -8.24 -14.20 7.97
N LYS A 80 -7.12 -13.45 8.02
CA LYS A 80 -6.22 -13.41 9.18
C LYS A 80 -6.74 -12.45 10.24
N ILE A 81 -6.31 -12.66 11.48
CA ILE A 81 -6.59 -11.72 12.57
C ILE A 81 -5.79 -10.40 12.35
N PRO A 82 -6.29 -9.23 12.80
CA PRO A 82 -5.67 -7.93 12.54
C PRO A 82 -4.17 -7.86 12.85
N ARG A 83 -3.76 -8.51 13.95
CA ARG A 83 -2.37 -8.57 14.37
C ARG A 83 -1.46 -9.27 13.35
N GLU A 84 -1.94 -10.34 12.73
CA GLU A 84 -1.20 -11.06 11.69
C GLU A 84 -1.14 -10.22 10.41
N CYS A 85 -2.26 -9.61 10.00
CA CYS A 85 -2.32 -8.70 8.86
C CYS A 85 -1.27 -7.58 8.96
N LEU A 86 -1.23 -6.91 10.11
CA LEU A 86 -0.25 -5.85 10.38
C LEU A 86 1.19 -6.38 10.32
N SER A 87 1.46 -7.56 10.89
CA SER A 87 2.79 -8.17 10.84
C SER A 87 3.24 -8.49 9.41
N ILE A 88 2.33 -8.94 8.55
CA ILE A 88 2.61 -9.26 7.15
C ILE A 88 2.90 -7.96 6.36
N ILE A 89 2.06 -6.94 6.53
CA ILE A 89 2.27 -5.61 5.92
C ILE A 89 3.65 -5.04 6.32
N GLU A 90 3.97 -5.06 7.61
CA GLU A 90 5.27 -4.60 8.10
C GLU A 90 6.44 -5.42 7.57
N SER A 91 6.27 -6.74 7.41
CA SER A 91 7.31 -7.59 6.86
C SER A 91 7.60 -7.24 5.41
N LYS A 92 6.54 -7.09 4.59
CA LYS A 92 6.65 -6.69 3.18
C LYS A 92 7.24 -5.29 3.03
N SER A 93 6.88 -4.36 3.91
CA SER A 93 7.46 -3.00 3.91
C SER A 93 8.98 -3.03 4.18
N LYS A 94 9.42 -3.84 5.16
CA LYS A 94 10.84 -4.02 5.52
C LYS A 94 11.68 -4.75 4.46
N VAL A 95 11.11 -5.69 3.70
CA VAL A 95 11.83 -6.42 2.62
C VAL A 95 12.35 -5.48 1.52
N GLN A 96 11.70 -4.35 1.30
CA GLN A 96 12.16 -3.39 0.28
C GLN A 96 13.35 -2.55 0.77
N TYR A 97 13.43 -2.26 2.08
CA TYR A 97 14.58 -1.60 2.69
C TYR A 97 15.86 -2.46 2.59
N SER A 98 15.75 -3.79 2.69
CA SER A 98 16.90 -4.69 2.56
C SER A 98 17.34 -4.87 1.10
N ARG A 99 16.41 -4.96 0.14
CA ARG A 99 16.75 -5.03 -1.30
C ARG A 99 17.46 -3.78 -1.81
N SER A 100 17.09 -2.60 -1.32
CA SER A 100 17.75 -1.35 -1.72
C SER A 100 19.22 -1.30 -1.28
N ARG A 101 19.57 -1.88 -0.11
CA ARG A 101 20.97 -1.97 0.35
C ARG A 101 21.82 -2.99 -0.41
N VAL A 102 21.21 -4.03 -0.98
CA VAL A 102 21.94 -5.06 -1.73
C VAL A 102 22.37 -4.54 -3.10
N THR A 103 21.61 -3.63 -3.71
CA THR A 103 21.96 -3.01 -5.00
C THR A 103 23.11 -2.01 -4.90
N ASP A 104 23.27 -1.30 -3.78
CA ASP A 104 24.43 -0.40 -3.56
C ASP A 104 25.75 -1.15 -3.37
N VAL A 105 25.71 -2.41 -2.91
CA VAL A 105 26.94 -3.21 -2.70
C VAL A 105 27.43 -3.86 -4.00
N ARG A 106 26.54 -4.26 -4.91
CA ARG A 106 26.94 -5.03 -6.11
C ARG A 106 27.57 -4.17 -7.23
N THR A 107 27.30 -2.86 -7.27
CA THR A 107 27.90 -1.97 -8.27
C THR A 107 29.30 -1.50 -7.92
N ASN A 108 29.78 -1.68 -6.68
CA ASN A 108 31.12 -1.27 -6.25
C ASN A 108 32.20 -2.36 -6.36
N ALA A 109 31.85 -3.60 -6.74
CA ALA A 109 32.82 -4.69 -6.86
C ALA A 109 33.40 -4.89 -8.27
N ASN A 110 32.94 -4.11 -9.27
CA ASN A 110 33.31 -4.33 -10.68
C ASN A 110 34.12 -3.17 -11.28
N ALA A 111 34.71 -2.31 -10.45
CA ALA A 111 35.60 -1.23 -10.88
C ALA A 111 37.05 -1.46 -10.42
N ASN A 112 37.53 -2.72 -10.46
CA ASN A 112 38.97 -2.99 -10.48
C ASN A 112 39.24 -4.41 -11.01
N LEU A 113 39.49 -4.52 -12.31
CA LEU A 113 40.57 -5.29 -12.97
C LEU A 113 40.43 -5.16 -14.48
#